data_AF-A0A9X3J1P2-F1
#
_entry.id   AF-A0A9X3J1P2-F1
#
_cell.length_a   1.000
_cell.length_b   1.000
_cell.length_c   1.000
_cell.angle_alpha   90.00
_cell.angle_beta   90.00
_cell.angle_gamma   90.00
#
_symmetry.space_group_name_H-M   'P 1'
#
loop_
_entity.id
_entity.type
_entity.pdbx_description
1 polymer ?
#
loop_
_entity_poly.entity_id
_entity_poly.type
_entity_poly.pdbx_seq_one_letter_code
_entity_poly.pdbx_strand_id
1 'polypeptide(L)'
;MRARATSLREGRGRARRNLARKINCAEPGALRLSWRPEASGCMGDDGERWSLARRIGLSFVGIYFCLNIVPLMLLSVPLLDDWFGMLWLTLWVKLMPILGNAALGIEGPISMEIAGSSDMTWNYVQQFWYLVLAVVGALVWAALPHRRSPFPTQYAWLRIILRHGLAMMMLSYGFIKVFGVQMPPLGPAELSRTYGESSPGGLLWSFMGFSPFYKGFTGMAEVIGGALLLWRRTATLGALVTAGVMAHVAVLNFCYDVPVKIYSSLFLLMALFLAAHEARALIDLFVRGRPAALADPPPVLGRRMRIARVVLKAVVFVSILETPVKLAIRQATPRPEPGPLAGAWEVVEFVHDGQVRPWSQHDELRWRQLVIMPYPMAMVRGMRGQKTGYGVAYDEAGGKLTLTSMADPDATHVLALERPAVDEMILRGPLAGGTVTVRLQRLDTEHAPLMTRGFRWVIEDGFG
;
A
#
# COMPACT_ATOMS: atom_id res chain seq x y z
N MET A 1 -82.54 -30.17 -20.53
CA MET A 1 -83.35 -28.97 -20.82
C MET A 1 -84.59 -28.99 -19.94
N ARG A 2 -84.96 -27.85 -19.32
CA ARG A 2 -86.02 -27.65 -18.29
C ARG A 2 -85.62 -28.10 -16.88
N ALA A 3 -85.93 -27.43 -15.77
CA ALA A 3 -86.59 -26.15 -15.49
C ALA A 3 -86.41 -25.78 -13.98
N ARG A 4 -86.65 -24.49 -13.66
CA ARG A 4 -87.33 -23.90 -12.46
C ARG A 4 -87.12 -24.54 -11.08
N ALA A 5 -86.55 -23.84 -10.09
CA ALA A 5 -87.10 -22.77 -9.22
C ALA A 5 -87.86 -23.26 -7.96
N THR A 6 -87.68 -22.47 -6.88
CA THR A 6 -88.47 -22.31 -5.63
C THR A 6 -88.31 -23.25 -4.41
N SER A 7 -87.61 -22.69 -3.39
CA SER A 7 -87.96 -22.49 -1.96
C SER A 7 -88.65 -23.57 -1.10
N LEU A 8 -88.11 -23.83 0.10
CA LEU A 8 -88.63 -23.39 1.42
C LEU A 8 -87.85 -23.99 2.62
N ARG A 9 -87.54 -23.12 3.62
CA ARG A 9 -87.51 -23.29 5.11
C ARG A 9 -86.97 -24.61 5.71
N GLU A 10 -86.25 -24.70 6.83
CA GLU A 10 -86.07 -23.87 8.03
C GLU A 10 -85.02 -24.58 8.93
N GLY A 11 -84.43 -23.88 9.91
CA GLY A 11 -84.16 -24.50 11.22
C GLY A 11 -82.70 -24.73 11.65
N ARG A 12 -82.21 -23.81 12.50
CA ARG A 12 -81.44 -24.02 13.76
C ARG A 12 -80.42 -25.17 13.76
N GLY A 13 -79.12 -24.93 13.90
CA GLY A 13 -78.55 -24.21 15.02
C GLY A 13 -77.75 -25.16 15.93
N ARG A 14 -76.41 -25.09 15.77
CA ARG A 14 -75.34 -25.31 16.77
C ARG A 14 -75.10 -26.70 17.38
N ALA A 15 -73.85 -27.12 17.10
CA ALA A 15 -72.83 -27.51 18.07
C ALA A 15 -72.85 -28.95 18.59
N ARG A 16 -72.12 -29.82 17.89
CA ARG A 16 -71.59 -31.07 18.44
C ARG A 16 -70.17 -30.87 18.96
N ARG A 17 -70.03 -31.12 20.26
CA ARG A 17 -68.80 -31.27 21.04
C ARG A 17 -68.32 -32.72 20.99
N ASN A 18 -67.00 -32.85 20.92
CA ASN A 18 -66.14 -33.75 21.71
C ASN A 18 -66.05 -35.27 21.41
N LEU A 19 -64.80 -35.63 21.09
CA LEU A 19 -63.96 -36.70 21.68
C LEU A 19 -63.98 -38.14 21.12
N ALA A 20 -62.93 -38.39 20.33
CA ALA A 20 -61.84 -39.37 20.56
C ALA A 20 -61.97 -40.87 20.21
N ARG A 21 -60.92 -41.29 19.47
CA ARG A 21 -60.16 -42.58 19.39
C ARG A 21 -60.17 -43.13 17.95
N LYS A 22 -59.07 -43.62 17.34
CA LYS A 22 -57.65 -43.84 17.71
C LYS A 22 -56.88 -44.23 16.41
N ILE A 23 -55.69 -43.65 16.21
CA ILE A 23 -54.37 -44.25 15.88
C ILE A 23 -54.10 -44.92 14.50
N ASN A 24 -52.94 -44.50 13.92
CA ASN A 24 -52.00 -45.05 12.89
C ASN A 24 -51.97 -44.29 11.54
N CYS A 25 -50.86 -43.83 10.94
CA CYS A 25 -49.40 -43.96 11.16
C CYS A 25 -48.63 -42.71 10.60
N ALA A 26 -47.54 -42.34 11.28
CA ALA A 26 -46.29 -41.65 10.88
C ALA A 26 -46.23 -40.56 9.76
N GLU A 27 -45.78 -39.35 10.13
CA GLU A 27 -44.70 -38.58 9.46
C GLU A 27 -44.02 -37.60 10.46
N PRO A 28 -42.71 -37.28 10.35
CA PRO A 28 -41.99 -36.45 11.31
C PRO A 28 -42.23 -34.95 11.05
N GLY A 29 -43.10 -34.36 11.88
CA GLY A 29 -43.45 -32.95 11.87
C GLY A 29 -42.29 -32.04 12.32
N ALA A 30 -42.01 -31.05 11.48
CA ALA A 30 -41.15 -29.92 11.75
C ALA A 30 -41.51 -29.23 13.08
N LEU A 31 -40.58 -29.25 14.03
CA LEU A 31 -40.53 -28.34 15.17
C LEU A 31 -40.33 -26.91 14.64
N ARG A 32 -41.44 -26.20 14.35
CA ARG A 32 -41.41 -24.74 14.28
C ARG A 32 -41.22 -24.21 15.71
N LEU A 33 -39.97 -24.10 16.13
CA LEU A 33 -39.57 -23.22 17.21
C LEU A 33 -39.89 -21.78 16.78
N SER A 34 -41.07 -21.31 17.17
CA SER A 34 -41.37 -19.88 17.16
C SER A 34 -40.51 -19.21 18.23
N TRP A 35 -39.32 -18.77 17.83
CA TRP A 35 -38.44 -17.97 18.66
C TRP A 35 -39.05 -16.58 18.78
N ARG A 36 -39.77 -16.34 19.89
CA ARG A 36 -40.07 -14.97 20.34
C ARG A 36 -38.79 -14.43 20.97
N PRO A 37 -38.24 -13.29 20.53
CA PRO A 37 -37.22 -12.60 21.30
C PRO A 37 -37.89 -12.15 22.60
N GLU A 38 -37.54 -12.80 23.70
CA GLU A 38 -37.68 -12.15 24.99
C GLU A 38 -36.83 -10.90 24.97
N ALA A 39 -37.45 -9.80 25.40
CA ALA A 39 -36.89 -8.47 25.44
C ALA A 39 -35.68 -8.41 26.38
N SER A 40 -34.50 -8.73 25.87
CA SER A 40 -33.24 -8.37 26.51
C SER A 40 -32.77 -7.03 25.96
N GLY A 41 -33.13 -5.96 26.68
CA GLY A 41 -32.54 -4.63 26.52
C GLY A 41 -32.91 -3.91 25.23
N CYS A 42 -34.13 -3.40 25.16
CA CYS A 42 -34.50 -2.33 24.24
C CYS A 42 -33.45 -1.20 24.33
N MET A 43 -32.56 -1.08 23.33
CA MET A 43 -32.27 0.26 22.83
C MET A 43 -33.61 0.76 22.33
N GLY A 44 -34.24 1.63 23.12
CA GLY A 44 -35.52 2.21 22.79
C GLY A 44 -35.47 2.76 21.37
N ASP A 45 -36.51 2.46 20.61
CA ASP A 45 -36.94 3.20 19.43
C ASP A 45 -37.51 4.57 19.88
N ASP A 46 -36.79 5.25 20.77
CA ASP A 46 -36.92 6.67 20.98
C ASP A 46 -35.92 7.30 20.03
N GLY A 47 -36.35 8.25 19.21
CA GLY A 47 -35.48 8.99 18.30
C GLY A 47 -34.36 9.70 19.05
N GLU A 48 -33.30 8.98 19.40
CA GLU A 48 -32.15 9.46 20.15
C GLU A 48 -31.46 10.50 19.26
N ARG A 49 -31.80 11.76 19.47
CA ARG A 49 -31.13 12.88 18.84
C ARG A 49 -29.68 12.79 19.29
N TRP A 50 -28.81 12.30 18.39
CA TRP A 50 -27.37 12.30 18.61
C TRP A 50 -26.93 13.66 19.16
N SER A 51 -26.14 13.66 20.23
CA SER A 51 -25.65 14.89 20.85
C SER A 51 -24.89 15.73 19.83
N LEU A 52 -24.93 17.06 19.97
CA LEU A 52 -24.25 17.99 19.08
C LEU A 52 -22.76 17.64 18.92
N ALA A 53 -22.09 17.26 20.02
CA ALA A 53 -20.70 16.83 20.02
C ALA A 53 -20.46 15.61 19.13
N ARG A 54 -21.33 14.58 19.18
CA ARG A 54 -21.20 13.39 18.32
C ARG A 54 -21.44 13.74 16.85
N ARG A 55 -22.32 14.68 16.55
CA ARG A 55 -22.58 15.13 15.17
C ARG A 55 -21.37 15.86 14.60
N ILE A 56 -20.83 16.83 15.34
CA ILE A 56 -19.62 17.58 14.96
C ILE A 56 -18.44 16.62 14.78
N GLY A 57 -18.21 15.73 15.74
CA GLY A 57 -17.12 14.75 15.68
C GLY A 57 -17.23 13.81 14.48
N LEU A 58 -18.43 13.28 14.21
CA LEU A 58 -18.65 12.41 13.05
C LEU A 58 -18.46 13.16 11.73
N SER A 59 -18.96 14.40 11.61
CA SER A 59 -18.76 15.22 10.41
C SER A 59 -17.29 15.55 10.19
N PHE A 60 -16.56 15.92 11.25
CA PHE A 60 -15.12 16.17 11.18
C PHE A 60 -14.35 14.96 10.68
N VAL A 61 -14.53 13.80 11.34
CA VAL A 61 -13.87 12.54 10.95
C VAL A 61 -14.26 12.14 9.53
N GLY A 62 -15.55 12.26 9.20
CA GLY A 62 -16.07 11.92 7.89
C GLY A 62 -15.46 12.77 6.78
N ILE A 63 -15.42 14.09 6.95
CA ILE A 63 -14.84 15.00 5.96
C ILE A 63 -13.34 14.76 5.84
N TYR A 64 -12.61 14.71 6.97
CA TYR A 64 -11.16 14.52 6.97
C TYR A 64 -10.73 13.21 6.31
N PHE A 65 -11.40 12.09 6.65
CA PHE A 65 -11.09 10.81 6.03
C PHE A 65 -11.51 10.76 4.56
N CYS A 66 -12.65 11.35 4.18
CA CYS A 66 -13.07 11.41 2.77
C CYS A 66 -12.11 12.23 1.91
N LEU A 67 -11.63 13.39 2.40
CA LEU A 67 -10.63 14.21 1.70
C LEU A 67 -9.33 13.44 1.42
N ASN A 68 -8.97 12.50 2.28
CA ASN A 68 -7.79 11.65 2.11
C ASN A 68 -8.06 10.43 1.23
N ILE A 69 -9.13 9.66 1.48
CA ILE A 69 -9.32 8.36 0.84
C ILE A 69 -9.98 8.46 -0.55
N VAL A 70 -10.89 9.42 -0.76
CA VAL A 70 -11.67 9.50 -2.01
C VAL A 70 -10.77 9.84 -3.21
N PRO A 71 -9.86 10.83 -3.14
CA PRO A 71 -8.94 11.08 -4.25
C PRO A 71 -8.09 9.85 -4.58
N LEU A 72 -7.58 9.15 -3.56
CA LEU A 72 -6.80 7.93 -3.76
C LEU A 72 -7.62 6.81 -4.44
N MET A 73 -8.90 6.66 -4.07
CA MET A 73 -9.80 5.73 -4.73
C MET A 73 -9.98 6.09 -6.20
N LEU A 74 -10.23 7.36 -6.52
CA LEU A 74 -10.44 7.80 -7.90
C LEU A 74 -9.18 7.61 -8.76
N LEU A 75 -7.99 7.89 -8.20
CA LEU A 75 -6.70 7.66 -8.85
C LEU A 75 -6.38 6.18 -9.07
N SER A 76 -7.09 5.27 -8.41
CA SER A 76 -6.84 3.83 -8.50
C SER A 76 -7.84 3.11 -9.42
N VAL A 77 -8.82 3.83 -9.99
CA VAL A 77 -9.81 3.27 -10.93
C VAL A 77 -9.35 3.56 -12.36
N PRO A 78 -8.98 2.54 -13.15
CA PRO A 78 -8.68 2.72 -14.57
C PRO A 78 -9.85 3.38 -15.30
N LEU A 79 -9.56 4.32 -16.19
CA LEU A 79 -10.47 5.25 -16.90
C LEU A 79 -10.71 6.58 -16.18
N LEU A 80 -10.62 6.60 -14.85
CA LEU A 80 -10.74 7.84 -14.07
C LEU A 80 -9.37 8.40 -13.68
N ASP A 81 -8.39 7.53 -13.49
CA ASP A 81 -7.04 7.82 -13.05
C ASP A 81 -6.34 8.92 -13.86
N ASP A 82 -6.28 8.82 -15.18
CA ASP A 82 -5.56 9.80 -16.01
C ASP A 82 -6.22 11.19 -15.97
N TRP A 83 -7.52 11.25 -16.26
CA TRP A 83 -8.26 12.52 -16.31
C TRP A 83 -8.34 13.17 -14.92
N PHE A 84 -8.73 12.40 -13.90
CA PHE A 84 -8.83 12.91 -12.54
C PHE A 84 -7.45 13.27 -11.99
N GLY A 85 -6.44 12.45 -12.24
CA GLY A 85 -5.07 12.70 -11.82
C GLY A 85 -4.48 13.96 -12.42
N MET A 86 -4.69 14.20 -13.72
CA MET A 86 -4.26 15.43 -14.37
C MET A 86 -4.99 16.66 -13.81
N LEU A 87 -6.32 16.57 -13.65
CA LEU A 87 -7.11 17.65 -13.06
C LEU A 87 -6.68 17.96 -11.61
N TRP A 88 -6.56 16.91 -10.80
CA TRP A 88 -6.15 16.97 -9.40
C TRP A 88 -4.76 17.60 -9.26
N LEU A 89 -3.78 17.08 -10.00
CA LEU A 89 -2.41 17.57 -9.95
C LEU A 89 -2.33 19.04 -10.42
N THR A 90 -2.99 19.38 -11.53
CA THR A 90 -3.01 20.75 -12.07
C THR A 90 -3.61 21.73 -11.06
N LEU A 91 -4.71 21.34 -10.41
CA LEU A 91 -5.34 22.15 -9.37
C LEU A 91 -4.38 22.36 -8.20
N TRP A 92 -3.81 21.29 -7.66
CA TRP A 92 -2.95 21.39 -6.48
C TRP A 92 -1.65 22.13 -6.77
N VAL A 93 -1.03 21.96 -7.93
CA VAL A 93 0.19 22.71 -8.31
C VAL A 93 -0.05 24.21 -8.33
N LYS A 94 -1.23 24.65 -8.77
CA LYS A 94 -1.60 26.07 -8.74
C LYS A 94 -1.92 26.57 -7.33
N LEU A 95 -2.55 25.73 -6.50
CA LEU A 95 -2.95 26.12 -5.15
C LEU A 95 -1.78 26.09 -4.16
N MET A 96 -0.81 25.19 -4.33
CA MET A 96 0.16 24.90 -3.27
C MET A 96 1.09 26.07 -2.91
N PRO A 97 1.55 26.93 -3.84
CA PRO A 97 2.31 28.12 -3.45
C PRO A 97 1.49 29.06 -2.56
N ILE A 98 0.19 29.23 -2.86
CA ILE A 98 -0.73 30.09 -2.08
C ILE A 98 -1.00 29.46 -0.71
N LEU A 99 -1.35 28.18 -0.71
CA LEU A 99 -1.68 27.42 0.50
C LEU A 99 -0.46 27.21 1.40
N GLY A 100 0.73 27.01 0.81
CA GLY A 100 2.00 26.87 1.51
C GLY A 100 2.44 28.17 2.17
N ASN A 101 2.30 29.30 1.47
CA ASN A 101 2.53 30.61 2.05
C ASN A 101 1.53 30.90 3.20
N ALA A 102 0.23 30.65 2.98
CA ALA A 102 -0.80 30.89 3.98
C ALA A 102 -0.70 29.99 5.23
N ALA A 103 -0.15 28.77 5.10
CA ALA A 103 0.00 27.84 6.22
C ALA A 103 1.33 28.02 6.97
N LEU A 104 2.45 28.13 6.25
CA LEU A 104 3.80 28.01 6.80
C LEU A 104 4.73 29.17 6.37
N GLY A 105 4.23 30.19 5.66
CA GLY A 105 5.05 31.31 5.18
C GLY A 105 6.04 30.92 4.09
N ILE A 106 5.84 29.79 3.41
CA ILE A 106 6.76 29.32 2.35
C ILE A 106 6.57 30.20 1.11
N GLU A 107 7.59 30.97 0.76
CA GLU A 107 7.64 31.77 -0.47
C GLU A 107 8.33 30.96 -1.58
N GLY A 108 7.57 30.54 -2.59
CA GLY A 108 8.10 29.82 -3.76
C GLY A 108 7.44 28.47 -4.05
N PRO A 109 7.91 27.77 -5.10
CA PRO A 109 7.38 26.46 -5.47
C PRO A 109 7.75 25.40 -4.43
N ILE A 110 6.78 24.59 -4.02
CA ILE A 110 7.00 23.44 -3.14
C ILE A 110 7.33 22.22 -4.00
N SER A 111 8.48 21.59 -3.75
CA SER A 111 8.97 20.48 -4.55
C SER A 111 8.15 19.20 -4.38
N MET A 112 8.07 18.42 -5.47
CA MET A 112 7.51 17.06 -5.52
C MET A 112 8.56 16.12 -6.13
N GLU A 113 9.69 15.99 -5.47
CA GLU A 113 10.83 15.21 -5.99
C GLU A 113 10.68 13.70 -5.75
N ILE A 114 9.96 13.31 -4.69
CA ILE A 114 9.82 11.90 -4.30
C ILE A 114 8.45 11.39 -4.71
N ALA A 115 8.37 10.80 -5.90
CA ALA A 115 7.15 10.17 -6.39
C ALA A 115 6.64 9.09 -5.41
N GLY A 116 5.37 9.15 -5.03
CA GLY A 116 4.74 8.19 -4.11
C GLY A 116 5.01 8.42 -2.63
N SER A 117 5.78 9.46 -2.25
CA SER A 117 5.94 9.88 -0.86
C SER A 117 4.66 10.51 -0.31
N SER A 118 4.37 10.28 0.98
CA SER A 118 3.33 10.97 1.72
C SER A 118 3.86 12.00 2.71
N ASP A 119 5.18 12.19 2.79
CA ASP A 119 5.84 12.93 3.87
C ASP A 119 6.65 14.12 3.35
N MET A 120 6.33 14.63 2.15
CA MET A 120 6.94 15.86 1.63
C MET A 120 6.30 17.08 2.28
N THR A 121 6.98 18.23 2.26
CA THR A 121 6.41 19.53 2.66
C THR A 121 5.04 19.76 2.00
N TRP A 122 4.93 19.39 0.72
CA TRP A 122 3.67 19.34 -0.02
C TRP A 122 2.55 18.63 0.73
N ASN A 123 2.79 17.41 1.21
CA ASN A 123 1.80 16.60 1.88
C ASN A 123 1.44 17.17 3.26
N TYR A 124 2.40 17.72 4.00
CA TYR A 124 2.11 18.36 5.30
C TYR A 124 1.24 19.62 5.15
N VAL A 125 1.53 20.47 4.16
CA VAL A 125 0.68 21.63 3.83
C VAL A 125 -0.73 21.16 3.43
N GLN A 126 -0.82 20.12 2.60
CA GLN A 126 -2.10 19.52 2.22
C GLN A 126 -2.87 18.98 3.44
N GLN A 127 -2.21 18.27 4.37
CA GLN A 127 -2.86 17.74 5.57
C GLN A 127 -3.35 18.85 6.50
N PHE A 128 -2.58 19.93 6.64
CA PHE A 128 -3.00 21.11 7.40
C PHE A 128 -4.31 21.68 6.84
N TRP A 129 -4.38 21.90 5.52
CA TRP A 129 -5.59 22.44 4.90
C TRP A 129 -6.76 21.46 4.94
N TYR A 130 -6.51 20.15 4.84
CA TYR A 130 -7.56 19.13 5.06
C TYR A 130 -8.12 19.17 6.47
N LEU A 131 -7.28 19.40 7.48
CA LEU A 131 -7.72 19.57 8.85
C LEU A 131 -8.59 20.82 9.00
N VAL A 132 -8.16 21.96 8.46
CA VAL A 132 -8.93 23.22 8.47
C VAL A 132 -10.29 23.03 7.78
N LEU A 133 -10.31 22.45 6.57
CA LEU A 133 -11.54 22.18 5.83
C LEU A 133 -12.47 21.22 6.58
N ALA A 134 -11.92 20.21 7.25
CA ALA A 134 -12.70 19.29 8.07
C ALA A 134 -13.34 19.98 9.29
N VAL A 135 -12.60 20.85 9.98
CA VAL A 135 -13.12 21.65 11.11
C VAL A 135 -14.22 22.60 10.63
N VAL A 136 -13.93 23.42 9.63
CA VAL A 136 -14.90 24.40 9.09
C VAL A 136 -16.14 23.68 8.56
N GLY A 137 -15.95 22.61 7.78
CA GLY A 137 -17.05 21.82 7.23
C GLY A 137 -17.90 21.18 8.32
N ALA A 138 -17.31 20.67 9.41
CA ALA A 138 -18.05 20.11 10.53
C ALA A 138 -18.88 21.17 11.28
N LEU A 139 -18.33 22.36 11.49
CA LEU A 139 -19.02 23.48 12.13
C LEU A 139 -20.18 23.99 11.27
N VAL A 140 -19.95 24.19 9.96
CA VAL A 140 -21.00 24.58 9.00
C VAL A 140 -22.10 23.52 8.96
N TRP A 141 -21.73 22.24 8.89
CA TRP A 141 -22.69 21.14 8.91
C TRP A 141 -23.55 21.12 10.18
N ALA A 142 -22.95 21.43 11.33
CA ALA A 142 -23.65 21.49 12.60
C ALA A 142 -24.56 22.72 12.74
N ALA A 143 -24.19 23.85 12.13
CA ALA A 143 -24.96 25.10 12.17
C ALA A 143 -26.16 25.10 11.22
N LEU A 144 -26.08 24.36 10.11
CA LEU A 144 -27.19 24.25 9.16
C LEU A 144 -28.40 23.58 9.83
N PRO A 145 -29.60 24.20 9.79
CA PRO A 145 -30.83 23.65 10.37
C PRO A 145 -31.29 22.44 9.56
N HIS A 146 -30.70 21.27 9.84
CA HIS A 146 -30.99 20.04 9.12
C HIS A 146 -32.37 19.50 9.47
N ARG A 147 -33.34 19.76 8.60
CA ARG A 147 -34.52 18.91 8.45
C ARG A 147 -34.10 17.67 7.64
N ARG A 148 -33.95 16.52 8.32
CA ARG A 148 -34.17 15.15 7.76
C ARG A 148 -33.06 14.39 7.00
N SER A 149 -31.77 14.56 7.27
CA SER A 149 -30.81 13.46 6.97
C SER A 149 -30.56 12.64 8.24
N PRO A 150 -30.90 11.34 8.28
CA PRO A 150 -30.61 10.53 9.46
C PRO A 150 -29.09 10.36 9.57
N PHE A 151 -28.48 10.89 10.63
CA PHE A 151 -27.07 10.65 10.97
C PHE A 151 -26.63 9.17 10.92
N PRO A 152 -27.48 8.19 11.29
CA PRO A 152 -27.17 6.77 11.07
C PRO A 152 -26.84 6.42 9.61
N THR A 153 -27.52 7.05 8.65
CA THR A 153 -27.27 6.85 7.21
C THR A 153 -25.92 7.42 6.80
N GLN A 154 -25.55 8.60 7.30
CA GLN A 154 -24.26 9.23 7.01
C GLN A 154 -23.09 8.39 7.53
N TYR A 155 -23.22 7.91 8.77
CA TYR A 155 -22.24 7.01 9.37
C TYR A 155 -22.11 5.70 8.59
N ALA A 156 -23.23 5.12 8.15
CA ALA A 156 -23.22 3.92 7.32
C ALA A 156 -22.48 4.14 5.98
N TRP A 157 -22.73 5.27 5.31
CA TRP A 157 -22.02 5.63 4.07
C TRP A 157 -20.54 5.86 4.29
N LEU A 158 -20.17 6.57 5.36
CA LEU A 158 -18.76 6.77 5.72
C LEU A 158 -18.06 5.43 5.88
N ARG A 159 -18.61 4.51 6.69
CA ARG A 159 -18.03 3.17 6.86
C ARG A 159 -17.91 2.41 5.53
N ILE A 160 -18.89 2.54 4.64
CA ILE A 160 -18.82 1.94 3.30
C ILE A 160 -17.66 2.53 2.49
N ILE A 161 -17.52 3.85 2.45
CA ILE A 161 -16.44 4.54 1.72
C ILE A 161 -15.08 4.11 2.27
N LEU A 162 -14.87 4.24 3.59
CA LEU A 162 -13.60 3.88 4.23
C LEU A 162 -13.25 2.41 4.01
N ARG A 163 -14.24 1.51 4.12
CA ARG A 163 -14.00 0.08 3.97
C ARG A 163 -13.52 -0.27 2.56
N HIS A 164 -14.16 0.25 1.52
CA HIS A 164 -13.77 -0.06 0.15
C HIS A 164 -12.51 0.73 -0.27
N GLY A 165 -12.32 1.95 0.25
CA GLY A 165 -11.09 2.71 0.05
C GLY A 165 -9.88 2.04 0.67
N LEU A 166 -9.97 1.61 1.93
CA LEU A 166 -8.91 0.82 2.56
C LEU A 166 -8.68 -0.50 1.86
N ALA A 167 -9.74 -1.21 1.45
CA ALA A 167 -9.59 -2.45 0.68
C ALA A 167 -8.77 -2.20 -0.60
N MET A 168 -9.06 -1.13 -1.32
CA MET A 168 -8.35 -0.75 -2.54
C MET A 168 -6.87 -0.45 -2.28
N MET A 169 -6.57 0.32 -1.23
CA MET A 169 -5.18 0.63 -0.85
C MET A 169 -4.42 -0.63 -0.43
N MET A 170 -5.01 -1.47 0.44
CA MET A 170 -4.36 -2.69 0.94
C MET A 170 -4.11 -3.70 -0.17
N LEU A 171 -5.03 -3.85 -1.12
CA LEU A 171 -4.82 -4.69 -2.29
C LEU A 171 -3.72 -4.13 -3.19
N SER A 172 -3.72 -2.81 -3.44
CA SER A 172 -2.70 -2.17 -4.28
C SER A 172 -1.28 -2.34 -3.71
N TYR A 173 -1.06 -1.92 -2.45
CA TYR A 173 0.24 -2.09 -1.78
C TYR A 173 0.63 -3.56 -1.62
N GLY A 174 -0.33 -4.42 -1.26
CA GLY A 174 -0.11 -5.84 -1.05
C GLY A 174 0.33 -6.55 -2.33
N PHE A 175 -0.35 -6.31 -3.46
CA PHE A 175 0.03 -6.93 -4.74
C PHE A 175 1.38 -6.44 -5.26
N ILE A 176 1.71 -5.16 -5.07
CA ILE A 176 3.05 -4.64 -5.42
C ILE A 176 4.15 -5.40 -4.65
N LYS A 177 3.94 -5.73 -3.37
CA LYS A 177 4.88 -6.53 -2.57
C LYS A 177 4.90 -8.00 -2.98
N VAL A 178 3.74 -8.61 -3.18
CA VAL A 178 3.61 -10.02 -3.57
C VAL A 178 4.29 -10.30 -4.91
N PHE A 179 4.14 -9.40 -5.88
CA PHE A 179 4.82 -9.53 -7.18
C PHE A 179 6.29 -9.08 -7.16
N GLY A 180 6.83 -8.73 -5.99
CA GLY A 180 8.24 -8.38 -5.82
C GLY A 180 8.65 -7.03 -6.40
N VAL A 181 7.67 -6.19 -6.77
CA VAL A 181 7.89 -4.91 -7.43
C VAL A 181 8.47 -3.84 -6.50
N GLN A 182 8.01 -3.85 -5.25
CA GLN A 182 8.58 -3.03 -4.18
C GLN A 182 9.67 -3.82 -3.45
N MET A 183 10.75 -3.13 -3.06
CA MET A 183 11.92 -3.73 -2.40
C MET A 183 12.55 -4.85 -3.25
N PRO A 184 13.22 -4.49 -4.37
CA PRO A 184 13.82 -5.46 -5.28
C PRO A 184 14.90 -6.30 -4.57
N PRO A 185 15.26 -7.47 -5.14
CA PRO A 185 16.39 -8.27 -4.66
C PRO A 185 17.69 -7.45 -4.59
N LEU A 186 18.62 -7.84 -3.71
CA LEU A 186 19.90 -7.14 -3.60
C LEU A 186 20.73 -7.37 -4.86
N GLY A 187 21.18 -6.28 -5.48
CA GLY A 187 22.15 -6.32 -6.56
C GLY A 187 23.59 -6.20 -6.06
N PRO A 188 24.57 -6.23 -6.97
CA PRO A 188 25.97 -6.03 -6.64
C PRO A 188 26.25 -4.71 -5.92
N ALA A 189 25.45 -3.67 -6.20
CA ALA A 189 25.58 -2.36 -5.55
C ALA A 189 25.25 -2.43 -4.04
N GLU A 190 24.20 -3.17 -3.68
CA GLU A 190 23.75 -3.37 -2.31
C GLU A 190 24.68 -4.32 -1.55
N LEU A 191 25.09 -5.42 -2.17
CA LEU A 191 25.95 -6.43 -1.54
C LEU A 191 27.37 -5.92 -1.26
N SER A 192 27.88 -4.99 -2.08
CA SER A 192 29.18 -4.35 -1.88
C SER A 192 29.13 -3.12 -0.97
N ARG A 193 27.94 -2.74 -0.47
CA ARG A 193 27.74 -1.57 0.41
C ARG A 193 28.06 -1.93 1.85
N THR A 194 28.72 -1.01 2.57
CA THR A 194 28.93 -1.17 4.01
C THR A 194 27.70 -0.75 4.81
N TYR A 195 27.56 -1.24 6.05
CA TYR A 195 26.46 -0.82 6.93
C TYR A 195 26.45 0.70 7.17
N GLY A 196 27.62 1.31 7.38
CA GLY A 196 27.74 2.76 7.66
C GLY A 196 27.32 3.67 6.49
N GLU A 197 27.25 3.16 5.26
CA GLU A 197 26.78 3.90 4.08
C GLU A 197 25.27 3.77 3.84
N SER A 198 24.59 2.99 4.68
CA SER A 198 23.16 2.75 4.56
C SER A 198 22.39 3.89 5.22
N SER A 199 21.45 4.51 4.49
CA SER A 199 20.40 5.28 5.16
C SER A 199 19.45 4.32 5.90
N PRO A 200 18.72 4.77 6.94
CA PRO A 200 17.75 3.93 7.64
C PRO A 200 16.74 3.26 6.68
N GLY A 201 16.15 4.04 5.77
CA GLY A 201 15.20 3.53 4.78
C GLY A 201 15.86 2.57 3.78
N GLY A 202 17.09 2.88 3.34
CA GLY A 202 17.87 2.01 2.46
C GLY A 202 18.29 0.69 3.12
N LEU A 203 18.49 0.69 4.43
CA LEU A 203 18.75 -0.53 5.21
C LEU A 203 17.50 -1.40 5.30
N LEU A 204 16.35 -0.81 5.62
CA LEU A 204 15.06 -1.53 5.65
C LEU A 204 14.71 -2.09 4.26
N TRP A 205 14.95 -1.33 3.19
CA TRP A 205 14.71 -1.79 1.82
C TRP A 205 15.57 -3.00 1.47
N SER A 206 16.86 -2.98 1.82
CA SER A 206 17.75 -4.13 1.61
C SER A 206 17.32 -5.32 2.48
N PHE A 207 16.95 -5.10 3.74
CA PHE A 207 16.46 -6.17 4.62
C PHE A 207 15.21 -6.87 4.05
N MET A 208 14.23 -6.09 3.61
CA MET A 208 13.01 -6.63 2.99
C MET A 208 13.30 -7.28 1.63
N GLY A 209 14.16 -6.66 0.82
CA GLY A 209 14.54 -7.15 -0.51
C GLY A 209 15.32 -8.47 -0.48
N PHE A 210 16.06 -8.71 0.61
CA PHE A 210 16.82 -9.95 0.82
C PHE A 210 15.94 -11.20 0.90
N SER A 211 14.76 -11.08 1.52
CA SER A 211 13.88 -12.23 1.74
C SER A 211 12.59 -12.11 0.92
N PRO A 212 12.54 -12.71 -0.30
CA PRO A 212 11.33 -12.77 -1.11
C PRO A 212 10.15 -13.37 -0.35
N PHE A 213 10.40 -14.36 0.51
CA PHE A 213 9.37 -15.00 1.31
C PHE A 213 8.80 -14.04 2.36
N TYR A 214 9.65 -13.38 3.16
CA TYR A 214 9.17 -12.43 4.17
C TYR A 214 8.46 -11.23 3.53
N LYS A 215 9.01 -10.70 2.43
CA LYS A 215 8.35 -9.67 1.62
C LYS A 215 6.97 -10.13 1.14
N GLY A 216 6.88 -11.31 0.52
CA GLY A 216 5.63 -11.90 0.05
C GLY A 216 4.63 -12.15 1.17
N PHE A 217 5.10 -12.59 2.35
CA PHE A 217 4.28 -12.78 3.55
C PHE A 217 3.63 -11.47 4.01
N THR A 218 4.42 -10.39 4.14
CA THR A 218 3.87 -9.08 4.53
C THR A 218 2.90 -8.53 3.49
N GLY A 219 3.20 -8.69 2.19
CA GLY A 219 2.28 -8.32 1.10
C GLY A 219 0.99 -9.14 1.12
N MET A 220 1.06 -10.45 1.40
CA MET A 220 -0.12 -11.30 1.51
C MET A 220 -1.00 -10.91 2.70
N ALA A 221 -0.40 -10.50 3.83
CA ALA A 221 -1.15 -9.98 4.97
C ALA A 221 -1.96 -8.73 4.60
N GLU A 222 -1.39 -7.82 3.80
CA GLU A 222 -2.10 -6.66 3.23
C GLU A 222 -3.24 -7.11 2.30
N VAL A 223 -2.97 -8.04 1.37
CA VAL A 223 -3.98 -8.57 0.44
C VAL A 223 -5.14 -9.22 1.20
N ILE A 224 -4.86 -10.03 2.22
CA ILE A 224 -5.89 -10.67 3.05
C ILE A 224 -6.71 -9.62 3.79
N GLY A 225 -6.07 -8.63 4.42
CA GLY A 225 -6.76 -7.52 5.09
C GLY A 225 -7.72 -6.79 4.14
N GLY A 226 -7.22 -6.42 2.95
CA GLY A 226 -8.01 -5.75 1.92
C GLY A 226 -9.14 -6.61 1.37
N ALA A 227 -8.89 -7.89 1.08
CA ALA A 227 -9.90 -8.81 0.58
C ALA A 227 -11.03 -9.01 1.60
N LEU A 228 -10.70 -9.21 2.88
CA LEU A 228 -11.71 -9.37 3.94
C LEU A 228 -12.60 -8.14 4.11
N LEU A 229 -12.08 -6.93 3.86
CA LEU A 229 -12.87 -5.70 3.88
C LEU A 229 -13.91 -5.64 2.75
N LEU A 230 -13.71 -6.33 1.63
CA LEU A 230 -14.67 -6.32 0.51
C LEU A 230 -16.00 -6.97 0.88
N TRP A 231 -16.00 -8.00 1.74
CA TRP A 231 -17.23 -8.65 2.17
C TRP A 231 -17.68 -8.16 3.54
N ARG A 232 -18.96 -7.83 3.62
CA ARG A 232 -19.53 -7.29 4.85
C ARG A 232 -19.46 -8.26 6.03
N ARG A 233 -19.56 -9.58 5.77
CA ARG A 233 -19.47 -10.62 6.81
C ARG A 233 -18.08 -10.72 7.44
N THR A 234 -17.05 -10.39 6.68
CA THR A 234 -15.65 -10.46 7.10
C THR A 234 -15.06 -9.09 7.41
N ALA A 235 -15.85 -8.01 7.27
CA ALA A 235 -15.36 -6.64 7.35
C ALA A 235 -14.70 -6.31 8.70
N THR A 236 -15.26 -6.81 9.81
CA THR A 236 -14.67 -6.61 11.14
C THR A 236 -13.32 -7.29 11.25
N LEU A 237 -13.20 -8.55 10.80
CA LEU A 237 -11.93 -9.26 10.77
C LEU A 237 -10.93 -8.55 9.84
N GLY A 238 -11.38 -8.11 8.66
CA GLY A 238 -10.57 -7.34 7.72
C GLY A 238 -10.05 -6.03 8.33
N ALA A 239 -10.88 -5.32 9.10
CA ALA A 239 -10.47 -4.11 9.79
C ALA A 239 -9.41 -4.38 10.88
N LEU A 240 -9.55 -5.47 11.64
CA LEU A 240 -8.56 -5.87 12.65
C LEU A 240 -7.23 -6.30 12.02
N VAL A 241 -7.27 -7.13 10.97
CA VAL A 241 -6.07 -7.53 10.22
C VAL A 241 -5.39 -6.30 9.62
N THR A 242 -6.16 -5.42 8.98
CA THR A 242 -5.63 -4.18 8.40
C THR A 242 -5.03 -3.28 9.48
N ALA A 243 -5.64 -3.16 10.66
CA ALA A 243 -5.09 -2.38 11.77
C ALA A 243 -3.74 -2.95 12.24
N GLY A 244 -3.62 -4.27 12.41
CA GLY A 244 -2.35 -4.92 12.79
C GLY A 244 -1.25 -4.72 11.73
N VAL A 245 -1.61 -4.91 10.45
CA VAL A 245 -0.69 -4.71 9.32
C VAL A 245 -0.25 -3.26 9.22
N MET A 246 -1.18 -2.30 9.30
CA MET A 246 -0.85 -0.88 9.22
C MET A 246 -0.09 -0.37 10.44
N ALA A 247 -0.33 -0.93 11.62
CA ALA A 247 0.48 -0.64 12.81
C ALA A 247 1.94 -1.08 12.59
N HIS A 248 2.16 -2.28 12.06
CA HIS A 248 3.50 -2.77 11.71
C HIS A 248 4.17 -1.86 10.67
N VAL A 249 3.47 -1.54 9.57
CA VAL A 249 3.99 -0.65 8.52
C VAL A 249 4.29 0.74 9.06
N ALA A 250 3.41 1.33 9.87
CA ALA A 250 3.63 2.65 10.45
C ALA A 250 4.87 2.66 11.36
N VAL A 251 5.02 1.66 12.24
CA VAL A 251 6.21 1.54 13.10
C VAL A 251 7.49 1.45 12.27
N LEU A 252 7.52 0.62 11.23
CA LEU A 252 8.67 0.56 10.31
C LEU A 252 8.95 1.91 9.67
N ASN A 253 7.91 2.62 9.22
CA ASN A 253 8.07 3.92 8.56
C ASN A 253 8.63 4.99 9.50
N PHE A 254 8.21 5.01 10.76
CA PHE A 254 8.75 5.94 11.76
C PHE A 254 10.16 5.56 12.21
N CYS A 255 10.45 4.27 12.42
CA CYS A 255 11.74 3.80 12.92
C CYS A 255 12.86 3.82 11.86
N TYR A 256 12.52 3.62 10.58
CA TYR A 256 13.49 3.58 9.47
C TYR A 256 13.36 4.77 8.53
N ASP A 257 12.65 5.83 8.94
CA ASP A 257 12.45 7.05 8.17
C ASP A 257 12.01 6.81 6.71
N VAL A 258 11.03 5.91 6.54
CA VAL A 258 10.43 5.69 5.23
C VAL A 258 9.40 6.80 4.99
N PRO A 259 9.39 7.47 3.83
CA PRO A 259 8.59 8.67 3.61
C PRO A 259 7.11 8.36 3.26
N VAL A 260 6.46 7.52 4.08
CA VAL A 260 5.04 7.12 3.94
C VAL A 260 4.31 7.11 5.30
N LYS A 261 4.74 7.94 6.26
CA LYS A 261 4.24 8.00 7.64
C LYS A 261 2.81 8.55 7.71
N ILE A 262 2.50 9.59 6.93
CA ILE A 262 1.15 10.19 6.89
C ILE A 262 0.12 9.14 6.43
N TYR A 263 0.33 8.51 5.28
CA TYR A 263 -0.64 7.52 4.77
C TYR A 263 -0.71 6.27 5.62
N SER A 264 0.43 5.76 6.11
CA SER A 264 0.40 4.57 6.99
C SER A 264 -0.37 4.82 8.29
N SER A 265 -0.19 6.00 8.90
CA SER A 265 -0.93 6.41 10.10
C SER A 265 -2.42 6.64 9.80
N LEU A 266 -2.75 7.28 8.68
CA LEU A 266 -4.15 7.51 8.29
C LEU A 266 -4.90 6.21 8.04
N PHE A 267 -4.30 5.26 7.34
CA PHE A 267 -4.94 3.97 7.09
C PHE A 267 -5.11 3.16 8.38
N LEU A 268 -4.14 3.23 9.30
CA LEU A 268 -4.29 2.68 10.65
C LEU A 268 -5.49 3.30 11.39
N LEU A 269 -5.60 4.64 11.40
CA LEU A 269 -6.72 5.34 12.04
C LEU A 269 -8.07 4.97 11.42
N MET A 270 -8.15 4.86 10.09
CA MET A 270 -9.37 4.42 9.40
C MET A 270 -9.71 2.96 9.73
N ALA A 271 -8.73 2.07 9.81
CA ALA A 271 -8.94 0.67 10.18
C ALA A 271 -9.43 0.53 11.63
N LEU A 272 -8.81 1.28 12.55
CA LEU A 272 -9.25 1.37 13.94
C LEU A 272 -10.66 1.96 14.06
N PHE A 273 -10.99 2.98 13.27
CA PHE A 273 -12.34 3.54 13.21
C PHE A 273 -13.38 2.51 12.75
N LEU A 274 -13.05 1.70 11.74
CA LEU A 274 -13.92 0.60 11.30
C LEU A 274 -14.06 -0.50 12.36
N ALA A 275 -12.97 -0.87 13.03
CA ALA A 275 -13.00 -1.85 14.11
C ALA A 275 -13.79 -1.33 15.33
N ALA A 276 -13.68 -0.04 15.64
CA ALA A 276 -14.37 0.62 16.74
C ALA A 276 -15.89 0.57 16.61
N HIS A 277 -16.42 0.45 15.38
CA HIS A 277 -17.85 0.22 15.14
C HIS A 277 -18.39 -0.99 15.91
N GLU A 278 -17.60 -2.06 15.97
CA GLU A 278 -17.96 -3.33 16.61
C GLU A 278 -17.28 -3.47 17.98
N ALA A 279 -16.75 -2.39 18.58
CA ALA A 279 -15.96 -2.45 19.80
C ALA A 279 -16.70 -3.15 20.96
N ARG A 280 -18.01 -2.91 21.11
CA ARG A 280 -18.82 -3.58 22.14
C ARG A 280 -18.85 -5.08 21.92
N ALA A 281 -19.13 -5.52 20.70
CA ALA A 281 -19.14 -6.94 20.33
C ALA A 281 -17.76 -7.60 20.51
N LEU A 282 -16.69 -6.88 20.17
CA LEU A 282 -15.32 -7.35 20.35
C LEU A 282 -14.93 -7.47 21.83
N ILE A 283 -15.30 -6.49 22.66
CA ILE A 283 -15.09 -6.54 24.13
C ILE A 283 -15.91 -7.66 24.75
N ASP A 284 -17.18 -7.79 24.36
CA ASP A 284 -18.05 -8.85 24.88
C ASP A 284 -17.49 -10.24 24.54
N LEU A 285 -17.01 -10.44 23.31
CA LEU A 285 -16.43 -11.70 22.86
C LEU A 285 -15.06 -12.01 23.50
N PHE A 286 -14.09 -11.11 23.38
CA PHE A 286 -12.69 -11.39 23.75
C PHE A 286 -12.37 -11.12 25.23
N VAL A 287 -13.05 -10.15 25.85
CA VAL A 287 -12.75 -9.74 27.23
C VAL A 287 -13.77 -10.32 28.21
N ARG A 288 -15.05 -10.31 27.86
CA ARG A 288 -16.12 -10.77 28.76
C ARG A 288 -16.58 -12.20 28.52
N GLY A 289 -16.09 -12.86 27.46
CA GLY A 289 -16.45 -14.24 27.12
C GLY A 289 -17.94 -14.45 26.81
N ARG A 290 -18.64 -13.41 26.34
CA ARG A 290 -20.07 -13.44 26.04
C ARG A 290 -20.30 -13.61 24.54
N PRO A 291 -21.34 -14.37 24.12
CA PRO A 291 -21.78 -14.36 22.72
C PRO A 291 -22.12 -12.94 22.29
N ALA A 292 -21.58 -12.51 21.15
CA ALA A 292 -21.85 -11.20 20.59
C ALA A 292 -22.33 -11.33 19.14
N ALA A 293 -23.36 -10.56 18.79
CA ALA A 293 -23.83 -10.41 17.42
C ALA A 293 -23.29 -9.11 16.83
N LEU A 294 -22.81 -9.17 15.59
CA LEU A 294 -22.35 -7.98 14.86
C LEU A 294 -23.53 -7.07 14.50
N ALA A 295 -23.28 -5.76 14.49
CA ALA A 295 -24.34 -4.75 14.59
C ALA A 295 -25.28 -4.67 13.36
N ASP A 296 -24.79 -4.95 12.15
CA ASP A 296 -25.58 -4.70 10.95
C ASP A 296 -26.23 -5.98 10.36
N PRO A 297 -27.56 -6.01 10.10
CA PRO A 297 -28.26 -7.06 9.31
C PRO A 297 -28.23 -6.78 7.78
N PRO A 298 -28.01 -7.79 6.92
CA PRO A 298 -27.70 -7.57 5.49
C PRO A 298 -28.85 -6.86 4.76
N PRO A 299 -28.57 -5.92 3.84
CA PRO A 299 -29.63 -5.27 3.06
C PRO A 299 -30.31 -6.30 2.15
N VAL A 300 -31.64 -6.26 2.11
CA VAL A 300 -32.42 -7.08 1.19
C VAL A 300 -32.29 -6.48 -0.20
N LEU A 301 -31.50 -7.12 -1.06
CA LEU A 301 -31.26 -6.68 -2.44
C LEU A 301 -31.85 -7.68 -3.42
N GLY A 302 -32.51 -7.15 -4.45
CA GLY A 302 -32.94 -7.93 -5.60
C GLY A 302 -31.75 -8.58 -6.33
N ARG A 303 -32.02 -9.67 -7.07
CA ARG A 303 -31.01 -10.47 -7.79
C ARG A 303 -30.11 -9.61 -8.70
N ARG A 304 -30.69 -8.68 -9.45
CA ARG A 304 -29.96 -7.79 -10.39
C ARG A 304 -28.93 -6.91 -9.66
N MET A 305 -29.31 -6.26 -8.56
CA MET A 305 -28.41 -5.42 -7.77
C MET A 305 -27.29 -6.23 -7.09
N ARG A 306 -27.59 -7.47 -6.69
CA ARG A 306 -26.58 -8.38 -6.15
C ARG A 306 -25.52 -8.73 -7.19
N ILE A 307 -25.95 -9.07 -8.41
CA ILE A 307 -25.05 -9.37 -9.53
C ILE A 307 -24.24 -8.12 -9.89
N ALA A 308 -24.89 -6.96 -10.09
CA ALA A 308 -24.22 -5.71 -10.42
C ALA A 308 -23.13 -5.35 -9.39
N ARG A 309 -23.40 -5.54 -8.10
CA ARG A 309 -22.41 -5.33 -7.03
C ARG A 309 -21.22 -6.28 -7.12
N VAL A 310 -21.45 -7.56 -7.41
CA VAL A 310 -20.37 -8.55 -7.53
C VAL A 310 -19.52 -8.24 -8.76
N VAL A 311 -20.16 -7.94 -9.90
CA VAL A 311 -19.48 -7.53 -11.14
C VAL A 311 -18.66 -6.27 -10.91
N LEU A 312 -19.22 -5.23 -10.28
CA LEU A 312 -18.50 -4.00 -9.98
C LEU A 312 -17.26 -4.26 -9.11
N LYS A 313 -17.39 -5.09 -8.07
CA LYS A 313 -16.24 -5.46 -7.23
C LYS A 313 -15.19 -6.26 -8.01
N ALA A 314 -15.61 -7.17 -8.88
CA ALA A 314 -14.70 -7.94 -9.70
C ALA A 314 -13.94 -7.05 -10.69
N VAL A 315 -14.64 -6.12 -11.35
CA VAL A 315 -14.02 -5.13 -12.25
C VAL A 315 -12.99 -4.29 -11.48
N VAL A 316 -13.36 -3.69 -10.34
CA VAL A 316 -12.44 -2.90 -9.51
C VAL A 316 -11.26 -3.74 -9.00
N PHE A 317 -11.49 -5.01 -8.63
CA PHE A 317 -10.43 -5.89 -8.19
C PHE A 317 -9.42 -6.20 -9.31
N VAL A 318 -9.90 -6.56 -10.50
CA VAL A 318 -9.06 -6.80 -11.67
C VAL A 318 -8.29 -5.53 -12.06
N SER A 319 -8.95 -4.38 -11.96
CA SER A 319 -8.36 -3.09 -12.30
C SER A 319 -7.21 -2.70 -11.36
N ILE A 320 -7.33 -3.01 -10.06
CA ILE A 320 -6.25 -2.84 -9.08
C ILE A 320 -5.07 -3.78 -9.37
N LEU A 321 -5.34 -4.98 -9.90
CA LEU A 321 -4.32 -5.98 -10.20
C LEU A 321 -3.49 -5.64 -11.45
N GLU A 322 -4.07 -4.88 -12.37
CA GLU A 322 -3.46 -4.55 -13.66
C GLU A 322 -2.11 -3.83 -13.51
N THR A 323 -2.04 -2.77 -12.71
CA THR A 323 -0.81 -1.96 -12.55
C THR A 323 0.34 -2.74 -11.93
N PRO A 324 0.17 -3.43 -10.78
CA PRO A 324 1.21 -4.27 -10.20
C PRO A 324 1.69 -5.36 -11.15
N VAL A 325 0.78 -6.02 -11.88
CA VAL A 325 1.13 -7.08 -12.84
C VAL A 325 1.93 -6.51 -14.01
N LYS A 326 1.49 -5.41 -14.62
CA LYS A 326 2.23 -4.74 -15.69
C LYS A 326 3.64 -4.35 -15.24
N LEU A 327 3.77 -3.82 -14.03
CA LEU A 327 5.06 -3.40 -13.49
C LEU A 327 5.96 -4.60 -13.18
N ALA A 328 5.40 -5.70 -12.66
CA ALA A 328 6.11 -6.95 -12.45
C ALA A 328 6.62 -7.55 -13.77
N ILE A 329 5.78 -7.59 -14.81
CA ILE A 329 6.18 -8.06 -16.15
C ILE A 329 7.31 -7.18 -16.70
N ARG A 330 7.19 -5.85 -16.59
CA ARG A 330 8.25 -4.92 -17.03
C ARG A 330 9.56 -5.11 -16.28
N GLN A 331 9.53 -5.45 -14.99
CA GLN A 331 10.74 -5.73 -14.21
C GLN A 331 11.34 -7.10 -14.52
N ALA A 332 10.50 -8.10 -14.82
CA ALA A 332 10.94 -9.44 -15.19
C ALA A 332 11.44 -9.54 -16.65
N THR A 333 11.07 -8.59 -17.50
CA THR A 333 11.54 -8.55 -18.89
C THR A 333 13.04 -8.20 -18.90
N PRO A 334 13.91 -9.07 -19.43
CA PRO A 334 15.35 -8.79 -19.52
C PRO A 334 15.59 -7.46 -20.24
N ARG A 335 16.36 -6.57 -19.60
CA ARG A 335 16.90 -5.40 -20.29
C ARG A 335 18.12 -5.84 -21.10
N PRO A 336 18.50 -5.10 -22.16
CA PRO A 336 19.77 -5.37 -22.83
C PRO A 336 20.88 -5.38 -21.79
N GLU A 337 21.52 -6.53 -21.61
CA GLU A 337 22.59 -6.69 -20.63
C GLU A 337 23.78 -5.82 -21.06
N PRO A 338 24.50 -5.16 -20.14
CA PRO A 338 25.82 -4.60 -20.43
C PRO A 338 26.91 -5.67 -20.58
N GLY A 339 26.51 -6.86 -21.03
CA GLY A 339 27.37 -8.00 -21.32
C GLY A 339 28.21 -8.42 -20.10
N PRO A 340 29.44 -8.92 -20.32
CA PRO A 340 30.25 -9.58 -19.30
C PRO A 340 30.84 -8.64 -18.23
N LEU A 341 30.50 -7.35 -18.25
CA LEU A 341 31.01 -6.35 -17.31
C LEU A 341 30.10 -6.13 -16.10
N ALA A 342 28.88 -6.67 -16.11
CA ALA A 342 27.93 -6.51 -15.01
C ALA A 342 28.48 -7.08 -13.69
N GLY A 343 28.37 -6.29 -12.62
CA GLY A 343 28.92 -6.63 -11.31
C GLY A 343 29.48 -5.43 -10.56
N ALA A 344 29.94 -5.68 -9.34
CA ALA A 344 30.65 -4.68 -8.54
C ALA A 344 32.16 -4.90 -8.71
N TRP A 345 32.88 -3.82 -8.96
CA TRP A 345 34.32 -3.80 -9.15
C TRP A 345 34.96 -2.89 -8.11
N GLU A 346 35.94 -3.39 -7.36
CA GLU A 346 36.72 -2.62 -6.40
C GLU A 346 37.95 -2.02 -7.08
N VAL A 347 38.24 -0.75 -6.78
CA VAL A 347 39.40 -0.05 -7.33
C VAL A 347 40.63 -0.37 -6.49
N VAL A 348 41.53 -1.17 -7.06
CA VAL A 348 42.79 -1.57 -6.40
C VAL A 348 43.88 -0.51 -6.58
N GLU A 349 43.93 0.13 -7.76
CA GLU A 349 44.89 1.18 -8.08
C GLU A 349 44.22 2.31 -8.86
N PHE A 350 44.52 3.56 -8.49
CA PHE A 350 43.99 4.75 -9.13
C PHE A 350 45.15 5.71 -9.39
N VAL A 351 45.47 5.94 -10.66
CA VAL A 351 46.51 6.87 -11.11
C VAL A 351 45.83 8.05 -11.78
N HIS A 352 46.22 9.26 -11.41
CA HIS A 352 45.76 10.50 -12.03
C HIS A 352 46.98 11.32 -12.46
N ASP A 353 47.06 11.69 -13.74
CA ASP A 353 48.19 12.41 -14.35
C ASP A 353 49.56 11.78 -14.03
N GLY A 354 49.62 10.44 -14.10
CA GLY A 354 50.83 9.65 -13.86
C GLY A 354 51.19 9.46 -12.38
N GLN A 355 50.46 10.04 -11.43
CA GLN A 355 50.68 9.86 -10.00
C GLN A 355 49.67 8.89 -9.39
N VAL A 356 50.18 7.88 -8.67
CA VAL A 356 49.35 6.95 -7.90
C VAL A 356 48.69 7.72 -6.75
N ARG A 357 47.35 7.65 -6.68
CA ARG A 357 46.56 8.16 -5.56
C ARG A 357 46.28 7.01 -4.58
N PRO A 358 46.98 6.95 -3.45
CA PRO A 358 46.78 5.89 -2.46
C PRO A 358 45.39 5.99 -1.83
N TRP A 359 44.98 4.93 -1.16
CA TRP A 359 43.72 4.92 -0.41
C TRP A 359 43.75 6.01 0.67
N SER A 360 42.73 6.89 0.65
CA SER A 360 42.48 7.88 1.69
C SER A 360 40.98 8.12 1.80
N GLN A 361 40.44 8.12 3.02
CA GLN A 361 39.00 8.36 3.26
C GLN A 361 38.53 9.76 2.84
N HIS A 362 39.46 10.70 2.67
CA HIS A 362 39.17 12.09 2.34
C HIS A 362 39.47 12.44 0.89
N ASP A 363 39.89 11.46 0.08
CA ASP A 363 40.08 11.69 -1.35
C ASP A 363 38.72 11.81 -2.05
N GLU A 364 38.46 12.99 -2.60
CA GLU A 364 37.20 13.31 -3.30
C GLU A 364 37.20 12.87 -4.75
N LEU A 365 38.37 12.62 -5.33
CA LEU A 365 38.56 12.24 -6.73
C LEU A 365 38.67 10.72 -6.91
N ARG A 366 39.33 10.03 -5.97
CA ARG A 366 39.58 8.59 -6.05
C ARG A 366 38.28 7.80 -5.94
N TRP A 367 38.08 6.91 -6.91
CA TRP A 367 37.00 5.94 -6.87
C TRP A 367 37.31 4.83 -5.88
N ARG A 368 36.30 4.37 -5.14
CA ARG A 368 36.39 3.15 -4.34
C ARG A 368 35.87 1.95 -5.11
N GLN A 369 34.71 2.09 -5.75
CA GLN A 369 34.06 1.02 -6.49
C GLN A 369 33.42 1.56 -7.76
N LEU A 370 33.42 0.75 -8.81
CA LEU A 370 32.59 0.92 -10.01
C LEU A 370 31.61 -0.25 -10.05
N VAL A 371 30.31 0.05 -10.01
CA VAL A 371 29.26 -0.97 -10.11
C VAL A 371 28.55 -0.82 -11.45
N ILE A 372 28.61 -1.85 -12.28
CA ILE A 372 27.90 -1.90 -13.57
C ILE A 372 26.64 -2.73 -13.36
N MET A 373 25.48 -2.10 -13.57
CA MET A 373 24.16 -2.72 -13.36
C MET A 373 23.88 -3.74 -14.47
N PRO A 374 22.86 -4.62 -14.36
CA PRO A 374 22.46 -5.52 -15.46
C PRO A 374 21.68 -4.81 -16.59
N TYR A 375 21.74 -3.48 -16.64
CA TYR A 375 21.16 -2.62 -17.68
C TYR A 375 22.12 -1.44 -17.91
N PRO A 376 21.96 -0.60 -18.96
CA PRO A 376 22.94 0.40 -19.44
C PRO A 376 23.29 1.56 -18.49
N MET A 377 23.66 1.25 -17.26
CA MET A 377 23.85 2.16 -16.14
C MET A 377 24.99 1.63 -15.26
N ALA A 378 25.82 2.54 -14.77
CA ALA A 378 26.81 2.29 -13.75
C ALA A 378 26.68 3.28 -12.62
N MET A 379 27.27 2.91 -11.49
CA MET A 379 27.42 3.75 -10.32
C MET A 379 28.88 3.75 -9.90
N VAL A 380 29.48 4.92 -9.86
CA VAL A 380 30.76 5.12 -9.18
C VAL A 380 30.48 5.43 -7.72
N ARG A 381 31.19 4.73 -6.83
CA ARG A 381 31.19 5.01 -5.39
C ARG A 381 32.54 5.60 -5.00
N GLY A 382 32.53 6.79 -4.44
CA GLY A 382 33.73 7.45 -3.93
C GLY A 382 34.14 6.95 -2.53
N MET A 383 35.21 7.52 -2.00
CA MET A 383 35.80 7.10 -0.72
C MET A 383 34.87 7.30 0.49
N ARG A 384 34.01 8.32 0.45
CA ARG A 384 33.03 8.63 1.52
C ARG A 384 31.67 7.96 1.28
N GLY A 385 31.55 7.07 0.29
CA GLY A 385 30.31 6.40 -0.06
C GLY A 385 29.36 7.25 -0.92
N GLN A 386 29.78 8.44 -1.34
CA GLN A 386 29.05 9.26 -2.31
C GLN A 386 28.88 8.51 -3.63
N LYS A 387 27.71 8.66 -4.25
CA LYS A 387 27.30 7.87 -5.42
C LYS A 387 27.12 8.80 -6.61
N THR A 388 27.81 8.51 -7.69
CA THR A 388 27.61 9.20 -8.97
C THR A 388 27.11 8.19 -10.00
N GLY A 389 25.96 8.47 -10.58
CA GLY A 389 25.34 7.61 -11.59
C GLY A 389 25.76 7.99 -13.00
N TYR A 390 26.02 6.98 -13.83
CA TYR A 390 26.40 7.13 -15.23
C TYR A 390 25.53 6.23 -16.11
N GLY A 391 25.14 6.71 -17.29
CA GLY A 391 24.77 5.84 -18.40
C GLY A 391 26.02 5.12 -18.94
N VAL A 392 25.87 3.87 -19.36
CA VAL A 392 26.99 3.03 -19.83
C VAL A 392 26.72 2.55 -21.24
N ALA A 393 27.71 2.74 -22.12
CA ALA A 393 27.79 2.05 -23.40
C ALA A 393 29.15 1.33 -23.50
N TYR A 394 29.10 0.04 -23.82
CA TYR A 394 30.29 -0.79 -23.98
C TYR A 394 30.45 -1.18 -25.46
N ASP A 395 31.56 -0.77 -26.05
CA ASP A 395 31.99 -1.18 -27.39
C ASP A 395 33.05 -2.28 -27.25
N GLU A 396 32.61 -3.54 -27.37
CA GLU A 396 33.47 -4.72 -27.23
C GLU A 396 34.50 -4.81 -28.36
N ALA A 397 34.12 -4.48 -29.59
CA ALA A 397 35.04 -4.53 -30.74
C ALA A 397 36.12 -3.45 -30.66
N GLY A 398 35.75 -2.26 -30.18
CA GLY A 398 36.66 -1.13 -29.99
C GLY A 398 37.41 -1.11 -28.66
N GLY A 399 37.06 -1.97 -27.70
CA GLY A 399 37.65 -1.98 -26.35
C GLY A 399 37.41 -0.66 -25.61
N LYS A 400 36.20 -0.10 -25.68
CA LYS A 400 35.87 1.20 -25.08
C LYS A 400 34.67 1.13 -24.16
N LEU A 401 34.76 1.81 -23.02
CA LEU A 401 33.68 2.03 -22.08
C LEU A 401 33.35 3.51 -22.04
N THR A 402 32.13 3.86 -22.41
CA THR A 402 31.62 5.23 -22.37
C THR A 402 30.74 5.41 -21.15
N LEU A 403 31.09 6.39 -20.31
CA LEU A 403 30.34 6.79 -19.12
C LEU A 403 29.76 8.18 -19.35
N THR A 404 28.44 8.30 -19.40
CA THR A 404 27.74 9.59 -19.53
C THR A 404 27.11 9.97 -18.19
N SER A 405 27.49 11.11 -17.63
CA SER A 405 26.96 11.55 -16.32
C SER A 405 25.44 11.72 -16.38
N MET A 406 24.75 11.22 -15.36
CA MET A 406 23.30 11.43 -15.24
C MET A 406 22.93 12.83 -14.75
N ALA A 407 23.86 13.51 -14.07
CA ALA A 407 23.64 14.88 -13.59
C ALA A 407 23.87 15.92 -14.70
N ASP A 408 24.73 15.58 -15.65
CA ASP A 408 25.11 16.42 -16.79
C ASP A 408 25.30 15.53 -18.03
N PRO A 409 24.28 15.39 -18.89
CA PRO A 409 24.35 14.54 -20.08
C PRO A 409 25.46 14.92 -21.07
N ASP A 410 25.93 16.18 -21.04
CA ASP A 410 27.01 16.64 -21.91
C ASP A 410 28.39 16.19 -21.37
N ALA A 411 28.48 15.83 -20.08
CA ALA A 411 29.67 15.26 -19.48
C ALA A 411 29.78 13.75 -19.79
N THR A 412 30.39 13.45 -20.93
CA THR A 412 30.69 12.08 -21.39
C THR A 412 32.18 11.76 -21.32
N HIS A 413 32.53 10.62 -20.73
CA HIS A 413 33.88 10.13 -20.58
C HIS A 413 34.06 8.83 -21.37
N VAL A 414 34.95 8.84 -22.36
CA VAL A 414 35.29 7.65 -23.16
C VAL A 414 36.62 7.09 -22.63
N LEU A 415 36.56 5.90 -22.06
CA LEU A 415 37.71 5.22 -21.46
C LEU A 415 38.08 4.00 -22.31
N ALA A 416 39.35 3.82 -22.60
CA ALA A 416 39.89 2.57 -23.12
C ALA A 416 39.77 1.49 -22.03
N LEU A 417 39.27 0.33 -22.42
CA LEU A 417 39.03 -0.82 -21.57
C LEU A 417 39.97 -1.95 -21.97
N GLU A 418 40.78 -2.40 -21.02
CA GLU A 418 41.56 -3.65 -21.13
C GLU A 418 41.04 -4.64 -20.09
N ARG A 419 40.91 -5.92 -20.46
CA ARG A 419 40.57 -7.02 -19.53
C ARG A 419 41.68 -8.06 -19.49
N PRO A 420 42.68 -7.89 -18.59
CA PRO A 420 43.77 -8.86 -18.44
C PRO A 420 43.30 -10.24 -18.00
N ALA A 421 42.22 -10.30 -17.22
CA ALA A 421 41.58 -11.51 -16.74
C ALA A 421 40.05 -11.31 -16.64
N VAL A 422 39.31 -12.37 -16.33
CA VAL A 422 37.85 -12.30 -16.16
C VAL A 422 37.49 -11.35 -15.01
N ASP A 423 38.24 -11.40 -13.91
CA ASP A 423 37.99 -10.60 -12.70
C ASP A 423 38.87 -9.35 -12.61
N GLU A 424 39.62 -9.03 -13.65
CA GLU A 424 40.45 -7.81 -13.72
C GLU A 424 40.02 -6.91 -14.86
N MET A 425 39.95 -5.61 -14.57
CA MET A 425 39.59 -4.58 -15.54
C MET A 425 40.51 -3.38 -15.38
N ILE A 426 41.00 -2.84 -16.50
CA ILE A 426 41.80 -1.61 -16.51
C ILE A 426 41.09 -0.60 -17.40
N LEU A 427 40.84 0.60 -16.84
CA LEU A 427 40.26 1.73 -17.55
C LEU A 427 41.31 2.83 -17.70
N ARG A 428 41.49 3.34 -18.92
CA ARG A 428 42.42 4.44 -19.21
C ARG A 428 41.76 5.53 -20.04
N GLY A 429 41.92 6.79 -19.66
CA GLY A 429 41.42 7.89 -20.49
C GLY A 429 41.19 9.19 -19.73
N PRO A 430 40.59 10.19 -20.40
CA PRO A 430 40.31 11.48 -19.80
C PRO A 430 39.16 11.39 -18.80
N LEU A 431 39.41 11.82 -17.57
CA LEU A 431 38.41 11.91 -16.51
C LEU A 431 38.78 13.05 -15.55
N ALA A 432 37.78 13.82 -15.11
CA ALA A 432 37.94 14.86 -14.09
C ALA A 432 39.03 15.91 -14.38
N GLY A 433 39.23 16.26 -15.66
CA GLY A 433 40.20 17.29 -16.08
C GLY A 433 41.64 16.79 -16.26
N GLY A 434 41.91 15.50 -16.01
CA GLY A 434 43.19 14.85 -16.24
C GLY A 434 43.08 13.52 -16.96
N THR A 435 44.18 12.77 -17.02
CA THR A 435 44.20 11.39 -17.54
C THR A 435 44.25 10.41 -16.37
N VAL A 436 43.33 9.45 -16.33
CA VAL A 436 43.30 8.41 -15.30
C VAL A 436 43.70 7.05 -15.84
N THR A 437 44.33 6.25 -14.98
CA THR A 437 44.44 4.79 -15.13
C THR A 437 43.87 4.15 -13.88
N VAL A 438 42.81 3.38 -14.03
CA VAL A 438 42.09 2.75 -12.92
C VAL A 438 42.17 1.24 -13.11
N ARG A 439 42.79 0.53 -12.18
CA ARG A 439 42.79 -0.93 -12.13
C ARG A 439 41.72 -1.38 -11.14
N LEU A 440 40.87 -2.29 -11.59
CA LEU A 440 39.73 -2.80 -10.84
C LEU A 440 39.76 -4.32 -10.74
N GLN A 441 39.30 -4.81 -9.58
CA GLN A 441 39.10 -6.23 -9.28
C GLN A 441 37.61 -6.51 -9.09
N ARG A 442 37.09 -7.59 -9.66
CA ARG A 442 35.69 -7.99 -9.46
C ARG A 442 35.45 -8.43 -8.02
N LEU A 443 34.40 -7.92 -7.40
CA LEU A 443 33.95 -8.38 -6.10
C LEU A 443 33.07 -9.63 -6.26
N ASP A 444 33.35 -10.65 -5.47
CA ASP A 444 32.56 -11.88 -5.43
C ASP A 444 31.28 -11.67 -4.60
N THR A 445 30.30 -11.00 -5.21
CA THR A 445 28.99 -10.78 -4.58
C THR A 445 28.11 -12.03 -4.62
N GLU A 446 28.41 -13.00 -5.48
CA GLU A 446 27.61 -14.22 -5.67
C GLU A 446 27.83 -15.23 -4.55
N HIS A 447 29.06 -15.33 -4.04
CA HIS A 447 29.38 -16.21 -2.90
C HIS A 447 29.31 -15.52 -1.54
N ALA A 448 28.79 -14.29 -1.47
CA ALA A 448 28.59 -13.58 -0.21
C ALA A 448 27.75 -14.43 0.77
N PRO A 449 28.03 -14.39 2.09
CA PRO A 449 27.31 -15.23 3.07
C PRO A 449 25.79 -15.06 3.05
N LEU A 450 25.29 -13.86 2.70
CA LEU A 450 23.87 -13.58 2.51
C LEU A 450 23.27 -14.44 1.39
N MET A 451 24.01 -14.66 0.31
CA MET A 451 23.54 -15.38 -0.87
C MET A 451 23.65 -16.91 -0.72
N THR A 452 24.57 -17.40 0.12
CA THR A 452 24.94 -18.83 0.17
C THR A 452 24.42 -19.60 1.39
N ARG A 453 24.20 -18.95 2.55
CA ARG A 453 23.91 -19.64 3.82
C ARG A 453 22.59 -20.44 3.80
N GLY A 454 21.58 -19.95 3.08
CA GLY A 454 20.25 -20.58 2.95
C GLY A 454 19.50 -20.78 4.27
N PHE A 455 18.36 -21.48 4.22
CA PHE A 455 17.62 -21.91 5.41
C PHE A 455 18.19 -23.24 5.93
N ARG A 456 18.40 -23.34 7.25
CA ARG A 456 18.86 -24.57 7.92
C ARG A 456 17.97 -24.84 9.13
N TRP A 457 17.51 -26.08 9.29
CA TRP A 457 16.73 -26.51 10.45
C TRP A 457 17.58 -26.63 11.73
N VAL A 458 18.84 -27.02 11.56
CA VAL A 458 19.83 -27.19 12.65
C VAL A 458 20.98 -26.22 12.40
N ILE A 459 21.38 -25.49 13.44
CA ILE A 459 22.45 -24.49 13.41
C ILE A 459 23.48 -24.90 14.45
N GLU A 460 24.61 -25.45 13.98
CA GLU A 460 25.72 -25.87 14.85
C GLU A 460 26.83 -24.82 14.86
N ASP A 461 27.05 -24.14 13.73
CA ASP A 461 27.93 -22.99 13.61
C ASP A 461 27.15 -21.68 13.72
N GLY A 462 27.66 -20.72 14.51
CA GLY A 462 27.02 -19.44 14.81
C GLY A 462 26.86 -18.49 13.60
N PHE A 463 26.67 -17.19 13.86
CA PHE A 463 26.41 -16.20 12.81
C PHE A 463 27.66 -15.71 12.04
N GLY A 464 28.83 -16.28 12.34
CA GLY A 464 30.13 -15.90 11.76
C GLY A 464 30.67 -16.91 10.78
#